data_AF-A0A364N1A9-F1
#
_entry.id   AF-A0A364N1A9-F1
#
_cell.length_a   1.000
_cell.length_b   1.000
_cell.length_c   1.000
_cell.angle_alpha   90.00
_cell.angle_beta   90.00
_cell.angle_gamma   90.00
#
_symmetry.space_group_name_H-M   'P 1'
#
loop_
_entity.id
_entity.type
_entity.pdbx_description
1 polymer ?
#
loop_
_entity_poly.entity_id
_entity_poly.type
_entity_poly.pdbx_seq_one_letter_code
_entity_poly.pdbx_strand_id
1 'polypeptide(L)'
;MASRTLRLNRILLIAQPSTRVAASRTTPFSQRITNDLSNHTSRPFSLTATMAVNVDSTFISHITTTEKKITGSDEPVKNGPTAKAQSHVGQPLTAQIVHDITEGEKNITGVDEPFKGGPTSVAQSTLVAGRSKNSSNADNSPATGKLDSDTLHKITEAEKKITGEARPVKGGPTAQAQGHAKEPITSEALHDITEGEKKITGGERVKGGPTATAQSELGKSRS
;
A
#
# COMPACT_ATOMS: atom_id res chain seq x y z
N MET A 1 -7.11 27.42 -60.40
CA MET A 1 -8.19 28.34 -59.98
C MET A 1 -8.42 28.12 -58.49
N ALA A 2 -8.42 29.07 -57.56
CA ALA A 2 -7.99 30.45 -57.50
C ALA A 2 -7.70 30.72 -56.00
N SER A 3 -6.48 31.13 -55.64
CA SER A 3 -6.18 31.66 -54.31
C SER A 3 -6.68 33.10 -54.23
N ARG A 4 -7.43 33.46 -53.20
CA ARG A 4 -7.77 34.85 -52.88
C ARG A 4 -7.34 35.20 -51.47
N THR A 5 -6.28 36.00 -51.41
CA THR A 5 -5.89 36.87 -50.31
C THR A 5 -6.87 38.05 -50.18
N LEU A 6 -7.12 38.54 -48.97
CA LEU A 6 -7.47 39.94 -48.74
C LEU A 6 -7.02 40.39 -47.35
N ARG A 7 -6.08 41.34 -47.36
CA ARG A 7 -5.63 42.20 -46.26
C ARG A 7 -6.70 43.27 -45.99
N LEU A 8 -6.71 43.84 -44.78
CA LEU A 8 -6.82 45.30 -44.59
C LEU A 8 -6.39 45.76 -43.19
N ASN A 9 -5.64 46.86 -43.19
CA ASN A 9 -5.02 47.64 -42.11
C ASN A 9 -5.89 48.86 -41.72
N ARG A 10 -5.71 49.39 -40.49
CA ARG A 10 -5.56 50.83 -40.06
C ARG A 10 -6.13 51.04 -38.64
N ILE A 11 -5.39 51.49 -37.61
CA ILE A 11 -4.72 52.77 -37.28
C ILE A 11 -5.68 53.98 -37.12
N LEU A 12 -5.89 54.46 -35.87
CA LEU A 12 -5.84 55.87 -35.36
C LEU A 12 -6.21 55.87 -33.85
N LEU A 13 -5.42 56.26 -32.83
CA LEU A 13 -4.83 57.55 -32.37
C LEU A 13 -5.78 58.54 -31.64
N ILE A 14 -5.29 59.08 -30.49
CA ILE A 14 -5.70 60.29 -29.71
C ILE A 14 -6.73 59.98 -28.56
N ALA A 15 -6.64 60.41 -27.28
CA ALA A 15 -6.04 61.58 -26.63
C ALA A 15 -5.68 61.33 -25.13
N GLN A 16 -4.71 62.09 -24.60
CA GLN A 16 -4.55 62.38 -23.16
C GLN A 16 -5.44 63.58 -22.74
N PRO A 17 -5.77 63.73 -21.45
CA PRO A 17 -5.04 64.73 -20.65
C PRO A 17 -4.75 64.31 -19.18
N SER A 18 -3.69 64.91 -18.64
CA SER A 18 -3.34 64.93 -17.21
C SER A 18 -4.28 65.81 -16.37
N THR A 19 -4.54 65.41 -15.12
CA THR A 19 -4.37 66.28 -13.92
C THR A 19 -4.49 65.49 -12.61
N ARG A 20 -3.40 65.60 -11.83
CA ARG A 20 -3.16 65.57 -10.38
C ARG A 20 -4.38 65.85 -9.46
N VAL A 21 -4.45 65.16 -8.29
CA VAL A 21 -4.47 65.72 -6.91
C VAL A 21 -5.06 64.74 -5.86
N ALA A 22 -4.40 64.72 -4.70
CA ALA A 22 -4.85 64.42 -3.33
C ALA A 22 -4.92 62.98 -2.80
N ALA A 23 -4.27 62.85 -1.64
CA ALA A 23 -4.23 61.74 -0.71
C ALA A 23 -5.49 61.62 0.14
N SER A 24 -5.82 60.39 0.54
CA SER A 24 -6.25 60.00 1.89
C SER A 24 -6.61 58.51 1.85
N ARG A 25 -5.80 57.64 2.47
CA ARG A 25 -5.97 57.11 3.83
C ARG A 25 -7.19 56.19 4.02
N THR A 26 -6.85 54.93 4.33
CA THR A 26 -7.52 54.04 5.30
C THR A 26 -8.74 53.24 4.84
N THR A 27 -8.46 51.95 4.55
CA THR A 27 -9.26 50.71 4.70
C THR A 27 -10.79 50.77 4.73
N PRO A 28 -11.44 49.89 3.95
CA PRO A 28 -12.00 48.68 4.59
C PRO A 28 -11.88 47.46 3.67
N PHE A 29 -10.92 46.55 3.94
CA PHE A 29 -10.85 45.30 3.18
C PHE A 29 -11.59 44.18 3.90
N SER A 30 -12.84 44.04 3.48
CA SER A 30 -13.62 42.81 3.49
C SER A 30 -12.75 41.63 3.04
N GLN A 31 -12.45 40.70 3.95
CA GLN A 31 -11.84 39.43 3.60
C GLN A 31 -12.89 38.55 2.91
N ARG A 32 -13.00 38.71 1.59
CA ARG A 32 -13.57 37.69 0.73
C ARG A 32 -12.54 36.59 0.51
N ILE A 33 -13.04 35.38 0.73
CA ILE A 33 -12.39 34.10 0.59
C ILE A 33 -12.07 33.87 -0.89
N THR A 34 -10.79 33.77 -1.23
CA THR A 34 -10.35 33.03 -2.42
C THR A 34 -9.13 32.22 -2.02
N ASN A 35 -9.33 30.92 -1.83
CA ASN A 35 -8.28 29.92 -1.81
C ASN A 35 -7.58 29.94 -3.18
N ASP A 36 -6.42 30.59 -3.25
CA ASP A 36 -5.52 30.46 -4.39
C ASP A 36 -4.57 29.30 -4.13
N LEU A 37 -4.82 28.18 -4.82
CA LEU A 37 -4.04 26.93 -4.79
C LEU A 37 -2.78 27.00 -5.68
N SER A 38 -2.27 28.19 -6.00
CA SER A 38 -1.15 28.31 -6.94
C SER A 38 0.21 28.36 -6.24
N ASN A 39 0.62 27.26 -5.59
CA ASN A 39 2.05 27.05 -5.30
C ASN A 39 2.42 25.57 -5.11
N HIS A 40 2.23 24.76 -6.14
CA HIS A 40 2.84 23.43 -6.20
C HIS A 40 4.23 23.56 -6.83
N THR A 41 5.22 23.79 -5.97
CA THR A 41 6.61 23.45 -6.28
C THR A 41 6.65 21.98 -6.70
N SER A 42 6.84 21.74 -7.99
CA SER A 42 7.08 20.43 -8.60
C SER A 42 8.42 19.91 -8.10
N ARG A 43 8.42 19.27 -6.92
CA ARG A 43 9.55 18.44 -6.50
C ARG A 43 9.63 17.27 -7.48
N PRO A 44 10.76 17.03 -8.16
CA PRO A 44 10.94 15.79 -8.90
C PRO A 44 10.91 14.66 -7.88
N PHE A 45 9.91 13.78 -8.02
CA PHE A 45 9.87 12.53 -7.28
C PHE A 45 11.07 11.71 -7.74
N SER A 46 12.13 11.72 -6.94
CA SER A 46 13.25 10.81 -7.10
C SER A 46 12.73 9.40 -6.85
N LEU A 47 12.34 8.71 -7.91
CA LEU A 47 11.99 7.29 -7.91
C LEU A 47 13.29 6.52 -7.61
N THR A 48 13.66 6.41 -6.34
CA THR A 48 14.49 5.30 -5.89
C THR A 48 13.82 4.04 -6.40
N ALA A 49 14.54 3.25 -7.21
CA ALA A 49 14.06 2.01 -7.79
C ALA A 49 13.55 1.10 -6.66
N THR A 50 12.24 1.16 -6.42
CA THR A 50 11.54 0.20 -5.58
C THR A 50 11.67 -1.14 -6.30
N MET A 51 12.33 -2.11 -5.66
CA MET A 51 12.35 -3.48 -6.14
C MET A 51 10.92 -3.91 -6.41
N ALA A 52 10.59 -4.04 -7.69
CA ALA A 52 9.25 -4.27 -8.16
C ALA A 52 8.91 -5.75 -7.96
N VAL A 53 7.71 -6.03 -7.45
CA VAL A 53 7.21 -7.41 -7.46
C VAL A 53 7.01 -7.81 -8.90
N ASN A 54 7.61 -8.89 -9.36
CA ASN A 54 7.40 -9.34 -10.74
C ASN A 54 6.08 -10.09 -10.86
N VAL A 55 5.49 -10.06 -12.05
CA VAL A 55 4.37 -10.91 -12.43
C VAL A 55 4.92 -12.33 -12.58
N ASP A 56 4.73 -13.14 -11.55
CA ASP A 56 5.19 -14.51 -11.45
C ASP A 56 4.04 -15.52 -11.57
N SER A 57 4.37 -16.80 -11.60
CA SER A 57 3.36 -17.87 -11.68
C SER A 57 2.44 -17.90 -10.45
N THR A 58 2.94 -17.52 -9.27
CA THR A 58 2.14 -17.49 -8.04
C THR A 58 1.08 -16.40 -8.10
N PHE A 59 1.44 -15.21 -8.58
CA PHE A 59 0.54 -14.10 -8.84
C PHE A 59 -0.54 -14.50 -9.84
N ILE A 60 -0.15 -15.06 -10.99
CA ILE A 60 -1.09 -15.49 -12.02
C ILE A 60 -2.07 -16.54 -11.47
N SER A 61 -1.57 -17.52 -10.72
CA SER A 61 -2.42 -18.55 -10.11
C SER A 61 -3.46 -17.95 -9.14
N HIS A 62 -3.09 -16.92 -8.37
CA HIS A 62 -4.04 -16.24 -7.49
C HIS A 62 -5.10 -15.48 -8.28
N ILE A 63 -4.70 -14.77 -9.34
CA ILE A 63 -5.61 -14.09 -10.26
C ILE A 63 -6.60 -15.09 -10.88
N THR A 64 -6.11 -16.23 -11.40
CA THR A 64 -6.96 -17.30 -11.96
C THR A 64 -7.94 -17.86 -10.95
N THR A 65 -7.49 -18.09 -9.72
CA THR A 65 -8.37 -18.61 -8.65
C THR A 65 -9.50 -17.62 -8.34
N THR A 66 -9.21 -16.32 -8.33
CA THR A 66 -10.24 -15.29 -8.13
C THR A 66 -11.15 -15.12 -9.34
N GLU A 67 -10.61 -15.20 -10.56
CA GLU A 67 -11.40 -15.14 -11.78
C GLU A 67 -12.40 -16.30 -11.87
N LYS A 68 -11.94 -17.52 -11.59
CA LYS A 68 -12.79 -18.73 -11.52
C LYS A 68 -13.98 -18.56 -10.57
N LYS A 69 -13.78 -17.86 -9.43
CA LYS A 69 -14.87 -17.58 -8.48
C LYS A 69 -15.93 -16.62 -9.02
N ILE A 70 -15.55 -15.74 -9.94
CA ILE A 70 -16.44 -14.74 -10.55
C ILE A 70 -17.16 -15.32 -11.75
N THR A 71 -16.44 -16.03 -12.63
CA THR A 71 -16.95 -16.52 -13.92
C THR A 71 -17.54 -17.94 -13.82
N GLY A 72 -17.17 -18.70 -12.78
CA GLY A 72 -17.52 -20.11 -12.64
C GLY A 72 -16.80 -21.04 -13.63
N SER A 73 -15.86 -20.51 -14.43
CA SER A 73 -15.08 -21.26 -15.42
C SER A 73 -13.73 -21.67 -14.85
N ASP A 74 -13.34 -22.91 -15.15
CA ASP A 74 -12.01 -23.44 -14.81
C ASP A 74 -10.91 -22.92 -15.74
N GLU A 75 -11.30 -22.49 -16.93
CA GLU A 75 -10.38 -21.94 -17.93
C GLU A 75 -10.31 -20.40 -17.84
N PRO A 76 -9.12 -19.82 -18.04
CA PRO A 76 -8.96 -18.37 -18.17
C PRO A 76 -9.87 -17.82 -19.27
N VAL A 77 -10.67 -16.81 -18.95
CA VAL A 77 -11.55 -16.20 -19.95
C VAL A 77 -10.71 -15.40 -20.94
N LYS A 78 -11.04 -15.52 -22.23
CA LYS A 78 -10.38 -14.74 -23.28
C LYS A 78 -10.56 -13.25 -23.00
N ASN A 79 -9.47 -12.49 -22.98
CA ASN A 79 -9.42 -11.08 -22.57
C ASN A 79 -9.81 -10.80 -21.11
N GLY A 80 -9.88 -11.84 -20.28
CA GLY A 80 -10.12 -11.72 -18.84
C GLY A 80 -8.88 -11.28 -18.06
N PRO A 81 -9.02 -11.07 -16.74
CA PRO A 81 -7.95 -10.57 -15.90
C PRO A 81 -6.74 -11.51 -15.86
N THR A 82 -6.92 -12.84 -15.92
CA THR A 82 -5.82 -13.80 -16.01
C THR A 82 -5.07 -13.68 -17.33
N ALA A 83 -5.79 -13.56 -18.45
CA ALA A 83 -5.16 -13.41 -19.77
C ALA A 83 -4.34 -12.10 -19.84
N LYS A 84 -4.86 -11.02 -19.24
CA LYS A 84 -4.14 -9.75 -19.09
C LYS A 84 -2.93 -9.88 -18.17
N ALA A 85 -3.03 -10.56 -17.03
CA ALA A 85 -1.87 -10.82 -16.17
C ALA A 85 -0.79 -11.65 -16.89
N GLN A 86 -1.20 -12.65 -17.67
CA GLN A 86 -0.29 -13.51 -18.44
C GLN A 86 0.49 -12.77 -19.53
N SER A 87 -0.05 -11.69 -20.12
CA SER A 87 0.72 -10.88 -21.10
C SER A 87 1.89 -10.11 -20.49
N HIS A 88 1.94 -10.02 -19.15
CA HIS A 88 3.00 -9.32 -18.43
C HIS A 88 3.93 -10.26 -17.64
N VAL A 89 3.92 -11.58 -17.91
CA VAL A 89 4.79 -12.54 -17.21
C VAL A 89 6.25 -12.08 -17.25
N GLY A 90 6.90 -12.08 -16.09
CA GLY A 90 8.30 -11.69 -15.95
C GLY A 90 8.54 -10.17 -15.92
N GLN A 91 7.51 -9.35 -16.12
CA GLN A 91 7.61 -7.90 -15.99
C GLN A 91 7.41 -7.47 -14.53
N PRO A 92 7.98 -6.33 -14.12
CA PRO A 92 7.67 -5.72 -12.83
C PRO A 92 6.20 -5.29 -12.77
N LEU A 93 5.50 -5.65 -11.70
CA LEU A 93 4.13 -5.25 -11.40
C LEU A 93 4.06 -3.73 -11.23
N THR A 94 3.42 -3.06 -12.18
CA THR A 94 3.23 -1.61 -12.20
C THR A 94 1.75 -1.26 -12.10
N ALA A 95 1.46 0.03 -11.91
CA ALA A 95 0.10 0.53 -11.98
C ALA A 95 -0.57 0.25 -13.34
N GLN A 96 0.22 0.21 -14.43
CA GLN A 96 -0.28 -0.14 -15.75
C GLN A 96 -0.78 -1.58 -15.80
N ILE A 97 -0.02 -2.52 -15.25
CA ILE A 97 -0.43 -3.94 -15.24
C ILE A 97 -1.69 -4.13 -14.39
N VAL A 98 -1.78 -3.44 -13.25
CA VAL A 98 -3.01 -3.44 -12.43
C VAL A 98 -4.20 -2.90 -13.22
N HIS A 99 -3.99 -1.83 -14.00
CA HIS A 99 -5.02 -1.27 -14.87
C HIS A 99 -5.47 -2.27 -15.95
N ASP A 100 -4.54 -2.91 -16.64
CA ASP A 100 -4.84 -3.90 -17.68
C ASP A 100 -5.61 -5.11 -17.12
N ILE A 101 -5.28 -5.55 -15.89
CA ILE A 101 -6.03 -6.57 -15.16
C ILE A 101 -7.44 -6.07 -14.81
N THR A 102 -7.58 -4.81 -14.41
CA THR A 102 -8.87 -4.19 -14.09
C THR A 102 -9.76 -4.11 -15.33
N GLU A 103 -9.22 -3.76 -16.48
CA GLU A 103 -9.95 -3.79 -17.74
C GLU A 103 -10.41 -5.21 -18.10
N GLY A 104 -9.54 -6.20 -17.89
CA GLY A 104 -9.90 -7.61 -18.09
C GLY A 104 -11.04 -8.04 -17.17
N GLU A 105 -11.02 -7.62 -15.91
CA GLU A 105 -12.09 -7.87 -14.95
C GLU A 105 -13.41 -7.19 -15.37
N LYS A 106 -13.35 -5.93 -15.78
CA LYS A 106 -14.52 -5.20 -16.31
C LYS A 106 -15.14 -5.91 -17.52
N ASN A 107 -14.32 -6.48 -18.40
CA ASN A 107 -14.82 -7.20 -19.58
C ASN A 107 -15.59 -8.48 -19.23
N ILE A 108 -15.28 -9.13 -18.10
CA ILE A 108 -15.95 -10.36 -17.67
C ILE A 108 -17.16 -10.09 -16.76
N THR A 109 -17.10 -9.05 -15.92
CA THR A 109 -18.20 -8.72 -14.99
C THR A 109 -19.23 -7.77 -15.61
N GLY A 110 -18.85 -7.00 -16.62
CA GLY A 110 -19.66 -5.92 -17.20
C GLY A 110 -19.84 -4.72 -16.27
N VAL A 111 -19.10 -4.66 -15.15
CA VAL A 111 -19.18 -3.61 -14.15
C VAL A 111 -17.93 -2.73 -14.24
N ASP A 112 -18.14 -1.41 -14.25
CA ASP A 112 -17.04 -0.43 -14.34
C ASP A 112 -16.18 -0.36 -13.06
N GLU A 113 -16.74 -0.81 -11.95
CA GLU A 113 -16.06 -0.86 -10.66
C GLU A 113 -15.35 -2.20 -10.43
N PRO A 114 -14.14 -2.19 -9.84
CA PRO A 114 -13.46 -3.41 -9.41
C PRO A 114 -14.31 -4.24 -8.45
N PHE A 115 -14.41 -5.54 -8.68
CA PHE A 115 -15.15 -6.42 -7.79
C PHE A 115 -14.40 -6.56 -6.46
N LYS A 116 -15.14 -6.44 -5.35
CA LYS A 116 -14.54 -6.56 -4.01
C LYS A 116 -14.00 -7.98 -3.80
N GLY A 117 -12.70 -8.09 -3.62
CA GLY A 117 -12.02 -9.39 -3.50
C GLY A 117 -11.80 -10.11 -4.84
N GLY A 118 -12.01 -9.41 -5.96
CA GLY A 118 -11.74 -9.90 -7.30
C GLY A 118 -10.26 -9.82 -7.70
N PRO A 119 -9.94 -10.23 -8.93
CA PRO A 119 -8.61 -10.17 -9.54
C PRO A 119 -7.87 -8.84 -9.33
N THR A 120 -8.55 -7.72 -9.53
CA THR A 120 -7.99 -6.38 -9.34
C THR A 120 -7.62 -6.11 -7.88
N SER A 121 -8.45 -6.57 -6.94
CA SER A 121 -8.15 -6.44 -5.51
C SER A 121 -6.87 -7.21 -5.15
N VAL A 122 -6.66 -8.40 -5.74
CA VAL A 122 -5.43 -9.18 -5.58
C VAL A 122 -4.23 -8.47 -6.20
N ALA A 123 -4.38 -7.90 -7.40
CA ALA A 123 -3.34 -7.15 -8.09
C ALA A 123 -2.89 -5.92 -7.28
N GLN A 124 -3.85 -5.13 -6.79
CA GLN A 124 -3.58 -3.98 -5.93
C GLN A 124 -2.95 -4.40 -4.60
N SER A 125 -3.49 -5.43 -3.95
CA SER A 125 -2.95 -5.96 -2.70
C SER A 125 -1.52 -6.44 -2.87
N THR A 126 -1.19 -7.06 -4.01
CA THR A 126 0.16 -7.52 -4.32
C THR A 126 1.10 -6.36 -4.61
N LEU A 127 0.63 -5.31 -5.30
CA LEU A 127 1.42 -4.09 -5.54
C LEU A 127 1.73 -3.36 -4.22
N VAL A 128 0.76 -3.28 -3.31
CA VAL A 128 0.94 -2.67 -1.98
C VAL A 128 1.78 -3.57 -1.07
N ALA A 129 1.50 -4.87 -1.01
CA ALA A 129 2.29 -5.83 -0.23
C ALA A 129 3.71 -5.96 -0.77
N GLY A 130 3.92 -5.76 -2.08
CA GLY A 130 5.23 -5.69 -2.71
C GLY A 130 6.08 -4.53 -2.22
N ARG A 131 5.45 -3.37 -1.99
CA ARG A 131 6.09 -2.25 -1.29
C ARG A 131 6.41 -2.60 0.16
N SER A 132 5.64 -3.50 0.78
CA SER A 132 5.80 -3.93 2.17
C SER A 132 6.79 -5.09 2.36
N LYS A 133 6.98 -5.95 1.35
CA LYS A 133 7.81 -7.18 1.41
C LYS A 133 9.32 -6.94 1.46
N ASN A 134 9.76 -5.69 1.30
CA ASN A 134 11.14 -5.27 1.56
C ASN A 134 11.32 -4.48 2.87
N SER A 135 10.36 -4.55 3.80
CA SER A 135 10.66 -4.38 5.23
C SER A 135 11.33 -5.65 5.81
N SER A 136 12.30 -6.19 5.07
CA SER A 136 13.30 -7.14 5.53
C SER A 136 14.66 -6.45 5.74
N ASN A 137 14.70 -5.12 5.64
CA ASN A 137 15.63 -4.32 6.41
C ASN A 137 15.00 -4.06 7.76
N ALA A 138 15.69 -4.49 8.82
CA ALA A 138 15.48 -4.15 10.22
C ALA A 138 14.29 -3.20 10.42
N ASP A 139 13.17 -3.79 10.81
CA ASP A 139 11.95 -3.10 11.15
C ASP A 139 12.28 -1.96 12.14
N ASN A 140 12.42 -0.75 11.58
CA ASN A 140 12.58 0.51 12.29
C ASN A 140 11.20 1.03 12.75
N SER A 141 10.24 0.13 12.96
CA SER A 141 9.19 0.41 13.94
C SER A 141 9.91 0.62 15.27
N PRO A 142 9.79 1.79 15.92
CA PRO A 142 10.49 2.08 17.15
C PRO A 142 10.13 0.99 18.16
N ALA A 143 11.09 0.13 18.49
CA ALA A 143 10.86 -0.95 19.43
C ALA A 143 10.53 -0.33 20.78
N THR A 144 9.24 -0.31 21.13
CA THR A 144 8.75 0.40 22.32
C THR A 144 9.11 -0.34 23.61
N GLY A 145 9.63 -1.56 23.50
CA GLY A 145 9.85 -2.46 24.62
C GLY A 145 8.54 -2.93 25.25
N LYS A 146 7.42 -2.81 24.54
CA LYS A 146 6.08 -3.24 24.96
C LYS A 146 5.53 -4.28 24.00
N LEU A 147 4.58 -5.08 24.47
CA LEU A 147 3.76 -5.96 23.64
C LEU A 147 2.65 -5.15 22.96
N ASP A 148 3.07 -4.23 22.10
CA ASP A 148 2.19 -3.43 21.24
C ASP A 148 1.65 -4.25 20.06
N SER A 149 0.79 -3.63 19.24
CA SER A 149 0.19 -4.29 18.07
C SER A 149 1.24 -4.86 17.12
N ASP A 150 2.37 -4.18 16.97
CA ASP A 150 3.40 -4.51 16.00
C ASP A 150 4.23 -5.70 16.51
N THR A 151 4.59 -5.69 17.80
CA THR A 151 5.24 -6.82 18.47
C THR A 151 4.34 -8.05 18.48
N LEU A 152 3.06 -7.89 18.82
CA LEU A 152 2.08 -8.98 18.79
C LEU A 152 1.92 -9.55 17.37
N HIS A 153 1.94 -8.69 16.36
CA HIS A 153 1.88 -9.11 14.96
C HIS A 153 3.09 -9.98 14.60
N LYS A 154 4.31 -9.56 14.94
CA LYS A 154 5.54 -10.35 14.69
C LYS A 154 5.52 -11.70 15.41
N ILE A 155 5.07 -11.73 16.67
CA ILE A 155 4.91 -12.96 17.45
C ILE A 155 3.91 -13.88 16.74
N THR A 156 2.80 -13.34 16.23
CA THR A 156 1.79 -14.09 15.46
C THR A 156 2.37 -14.65 14.17
N GLU A 157 3.17 -13.86 13.45
CA GLU A 157 3.84 -14.33 12.23
C GLU A 157 4.85 -15.44 12.53
N ALA A 158 5.61 -15.32 13.62
CA ALA A 158 6.53 -16.36 14.06
C ALA A 158 5.79 -17.64 14.46
N GLU A 159 4.64 -17.53 15.12
CA GLU A 159 3.80 -18.68 15.48
C GLU A 159 3.26 -19.36 14.22
N LYS A 160 2.70 -18.58 13.29
CA LYS A 160 2.20 -19.08 12.01
C LYS A 160 3.27 -19.84 11.21
N LYS A 161 4.54 -19.42 11.28
CA LYS A 161 5.65 -20.12 10.62
C LYS A 161 5.92 -21.50 11.23
N ILE A 162 5.64 -21.69 12.52
CA ILE A 162 5.85 -22.95 13.23
C ILE A 162 4.65 -23.88 13.06
N THR A 163 3.44 -23.37 13.30
CA THR A 163 2.21 -24.19 13.31
C THR A 163 1.65 -24.38 11.91
N GLY A 164 1.97 -23.50 10.96
CA GLY A 164 1.34 -23.45 9.63
C GLY A 164 -0.09 -22.91 9.66
N GLU A 165 -0.63 -22.59 10.84
CA GLU A 165 -2.01 -22.14 11.00
C GLU A 165 -2.13 -20.63 10.77
N ALA A 166 -3.18 -20.22 10.05
CA ALA A 166 -3.44 -18.81 9.78
C ALA A 166 -3.98 -18.05 11.01
N ARG A 167 -4.41 -18.77 12.06
CA ARG A 167 -5.00 -18.20 13.27
C ARG A 167 -4.12 -18.53 14.48
N PRO A 168 -4.11 -17.66 15.52
CA PRO A 168 -3.44 -17.96 16.78
C PRO A 168 -3.99 -19.25 17.40
N VAL A 169 -3.10 -20.13 17.84
CA VAL A 169 -3.47 -21.38 18.50
C VAL A 169 -3.93 -21.07 19.92
N LYS A 170 -5.00 -21.72 20.36
CA LYS A 170 -5.54 -21.54 21.71
C LYS A 170 -4.49 -21.98 22.74
N GLY A 171 -4.05 -21.04 23.58
CA GLY A 171 -3.00 -21.28 24.58
C GLY A 171 -1.58 -21.29 24.01
N GLY A 172 -1.41 -20.98 22.73
CA GLY A 172 -0.13 -20.78 22.07
C GLY A 172 0.54 -19.46 22.44
N PRO A 173 1.75 -19.21 21.92
CA PRO A 173 2.57 -18.07 22.31
C PRO A 173 1.92 -16.72 22.01
N THR A 174 1.17 -16.58 20.92
CA THR A 174 0.41 -15.36 20.60
C THR A 174 -0.72 -15.13 21.60
N ALA A 175 -1.42 -16.18 22.02
CA ALA A 175 -2.49 -16.06 23.02
C ALA A 175 -1.93 -15.58 24.38
N GLN A 176 -0.75 -16.08 24.77
CA GLN A 176 -0.05 -15.64 25.98
C GLN A 176 0.45 -14.19 25.83
N ALA A 177 1.05 -13.84 24.69
CA ALA A 177 1.48 -12.47 24.40
C ALA A 177 0.31 -11.48 24.43
N GLN A 178 -0.86 -11.87 23.92
CA GLN A 178 -2.08 -11.07 23.96
C GLN A 178 -2.60 -10.84 25.39
N GLY A 179 -2.37 -11.78 26.31
CA GLY A 179 -2.67 -11.60 27.74
C GLY A 179 -1.92 -10.43 28.37
N HIS A 180 -0.73 -10.13 27.85
CA HIS A 180 0.13 -9.02 28.27
C HIS A 180 0.11 -7.84 27.28
N ALA A 181 -0.93 -7.73 26.45
CA ALA A 181 -1.00 -6.68 25.44
C ALA A 181 -0.89 -5.28 26.07
N LYS A 182 -0.08 -4.41 25.46
CA LYS A 182 0.25 -3.04 25.90
C LYS A 182 1.11 -2.95 27.17
N GLU A 183 1.50 -4.07 27.77
CA GLU A 183 2.44 -4.11 28.87
C GLU A 183 3.89 -4.08 28.36
N PRO A 184 4.85 -3.60 29.17
CA PRO A 184 6.27 -3.79 28.87
C PRO A 184 6.62 -5.28 28.71
N ILE A 185 7.61 -5.58 27.87
CA ILE A 185 8.13 -6.95 27.73
C ILE A 185 8.93 -7.29 29.00
N THR A 186 8.26 -7.93 29.96
CA THR A 186 8.85 -8.40 31.22
C THR A 186 9.33 -9.84 31.10
N SER A 187 10.10 -10.30 32.10
CA SER A 187 10.51 -11.71 32.20
C SER A 187 9.32 -12.66 32.35
N GLU A 188 8.24 -12.20 32.99
CA GLU A 188 6.99 -12.96 33.16
C GLU A 188 6.29 -13.14 31.81
N ALA A 189 6.10 -12.07 31.05
CA ALA A 189 5.52 -12.16 29.72
C ALA A 189 6.35 -13.06 28.78
N LEU A 190 7.69 -12.99 28.85
CA LEU A 190 8.57 -13.89 28.10
C LEU A 190 8.43 -15.35 28.54
N HIS A 191 8.24 -15.60 29.84
CA HIS A 191 8.02 -16.95 30.37
C HIS A 191 6.71 -17.52 29.84
N ASP A 192 5.61 -16.77 29.94
CA ASP A 192 4.30 -17.22 29.50
C ASP A 192 4.25 -17.45 27.98
N ILE A 193 4.87 -16.57 27.20
CA ILE A 193 5.06 -16.78 25.76
C ILE A 193 5.87 -18.06 25.48
N THR A 194 6.93 -18.31 26.25
CA THR A 194 7.74 -19.53 26.11
C THR A 194 6.93 -20.78 26.43
N GLU A 195 6.12 -20.77 27.49
CA GLU A 195 5.26 -21.90 27.85
C GLU A 195 4.16 -22.13 26.80
N GLY A 196 3.63 -21.06 26.21
CA GLY A 196 2.74 -21.14 25.05
C GLY A 196 3.43 -21.77 23.84
N GLU A 197 4.67 -21.36 23.54
CA GLU A 197 5.48 -21.92 22.46
C GLU A 197 5.71 -23.43 22.67
N LYS A 198 6.16 -23.84 23.86
CA LYS A 198 6.37 -25.26 24.19
C LYS A 198 5.11 -26.10 24.00
N LYS A 199 3.93 -25.56 24.32
CA LYS A 199 2.66 -26.28 24.15
C LYS A 199 2.37 -26.61 22.68
N ILE A 200 2.76 -25.73 21.75
CA ILE A 200 2.50 -25.92 20.32
C ILE A 200 3.61 -26.71 19.61
N THR A 201 4.85 -26.68 20.11
CA THR A 201 6.02 -27.34 19.51
C THR A 201 6.36 -28.70 20.16
N GLY A 202 5.59 -29.15 21.14
CA GLY A 202 5.84 -30.42 21.84
C GLY A 202 6.96 -30.33 22.89
N GLY A 203 7.23 -29.14 23.43
CA GLY A 203 8.16 -28.91 24.55
C GLY A 203 9.48 -28.25 24.15
N GLU A 204 9.75 -28.05 22.87
CA GLU A 204 11.02 -27.52 22.38
C GLU A 204 10.93 -26.03 22.02
N ARG A 205 11.97 -25.27 22.35
CA ARG A 205 12.08 -23.87 21.91
C ARG A 205 12.60 -23.84 20.47
N VAL A 206 11.91 -23.10 19.62
CA VAL A 206 12.27 -23.00 18.21
C VAL A 206 13.16 -21.79 17.98
N LYS A 207 14.27 -22.00 17.26
CA LYS A 207 15.15 -20.92 16.86
C LYS A 207 14.40 -19.97 15.92
N GLY A 208 14.32 -18.69 16.29
CA GLY A 208 13.54 -17.70 15.55
C GLY A 208 12.03 -17.83 15.78
N GLY A 209 11.61 -18.57 16.81
CA GLY A 209 10.22 -18.68 17.20
C GLY A 209 9.65 -17.43 17.87
N PRO A 210 8.39 -17.50 18.31
CA PRO A 210 7.67 -16.43 18.99
C PRO A 210 8.43 -15.83 20.19
N THR A 211 9.04 -16.67 21.02
CA THR A 211 9.84 -16.21 22.16
C THR A 211 11.08 -15.46 21.72
N ALA A 212 11.82 -15.99 20.73
CA ALA A 212 13.03 -15.35 20.21
C ALA A 212 12.69 -13.98 19.59
N THR A 213 11.53 -13.87 18.96
CA THR A 213 11.00 -12.63 18.40
C THR A 213 10.72 -11.60 19.49
N ALA A 214 9.99 -11.98 20.56
CA ALA A 214 9.73 -11.09 21.70
C ALA A 214 11.03 -10.62 22.39
N GLN A 215 12.01 -11.51 22.54
CA GLN A 215 13.32 -11.16 23.08
C GLN A 215 14.09 -10.22 22.15
N SER A 216 13.99 -10.40 20.84
CA SER A 216 14.61 -9.51 19.86
C SER A 216 14.04 -8.09 19.96
N GLU A 217 12.72 -7.95 20.10
CA GLU A 217 12.08 -6.63 20.27
C GLU A 217 12.47 -5.95 21.59
N LEU A 218 12.61 -6.71 22.69
CA LEU A 218 13.18 -6.19 23.94
C LEU A 218 14.65 -5.76 23.81
N GLY A 219 15.45 -6.49 23.02
CA GLY A 219 16.84 -6.13 22.75
C GLY A 219 16.94 -4.82 21.96
N LYS A 220 16.08 -4.66 20.94
CA LYS A 220 16.01 -3.46 20.12
C LYS A 220 15.58 -2.23 20.91
N SER A 221 14.69 -2.37 21.89
CA SER A 221 14.24 -1.22 22.70
C SER A 221 15.30 -0.71 23.69
N ARG A 222 16.33 -1.51 23.95
CA ARG A 222 17.45 -1.18 24.85
C ARG A 222 18.72 -0.73 24.13
N SER A 223 18.74 -0.83 22.80
CA SER A 223 19.88 -0.48 21.94
C SER A 223 19.76 0.95 21.42
#